data_AF-A0A1Q8LFA7-F1
#
_entry.id   AF-A0A1Q8LFA7-F1
#
_cell.length_a   1.000
_cell.length_b   1.000
_cell.length_c   1.000
_cell.angle_alpha   90.00
_cell.angle_beta   90.00
_cell.angle_gamma   90.00
#
_symmetry.space_group_name_H-M   'P 1'
#
loop_
_entity.id
_entity.type
_entity.pdbx_description
1 polymer ?
#
loop_
_entity_poly.entity_id
_entity_poly.type
_entity_poly.pdbx_seq_one_letter_code
_entity_poly.pdbx_strand_id
1 'polypeptide(L)'
;MVPCAVRAPTLAPGTRGPVELRCADRVRDRHPRRRTRRGPARRADGREPGACRTGQRGRPRAAEYVAQDLTCGGSPDTPEEEFPMPRPYSSAVITAPLAEVWPHVRDFGGLHRWHPAIATCELIRGASGSEIGAQRRLTLADGGGTVVEELTALDERGHALTYEILESPFPVRRYVSTIRLAPVTAVGHTFGEWWTEFDADGADEGELAGLFANGVFAAGLAALAQRWV
;
A
#
# COMPACT_ATOMS: atom_id res chain seq x y z
N MET A 1 42.41 -28.21 -55.13
CA MET A 1 41.37 -29.25 -54.98
C MET A 1 40.09 -28.59 -54.50
N VAL A 2 38.99 -28.95 -55.15
CA VAL A 2 37.62 -28.39 -55.11
C VAL A 2 36.88 -28.76 -53.79
N PRO A 3 35.82 -28.04 -53.38
CA PRO A 3 35.41 -27.84 -51.98
C PRO A 3 34.25 -28.75 -51.52
N CYS A 4 33.97 -28.77 -50.22
CA CYS A 4 32.77 -29.42 -49.67
C CYS A 4 31.74 -28.36 -49.25
N ALA A 5 30.74 -28.15 -50.11
CA ALA A 5 29.55 -27.37 -49.83
C ALA A 5 28.49 -28.29 -49.18
N VAL A 6 27.91 -27.87 -48.07
CA VAL A 6 26.68 -28.47 -47.53
C VAL A 6 25.57 -27.43 -47.64
N ARG A 7 24.59 -27.75 -48.48
CA ARG A 7 23.36 -26.99 -48.76
C ARG A 7 22.42 -27.02 -47.55
N ALA A 8 21.73 -25.89 -47.34
CA ALA A 8 20.52 -25.78 -46.54
C ALA A 8 19.31 -26.44 -47.23
N PRO A 9 18.31 -26.93 -46.47
CA PRO A 9 16.94 -27.03 -46.95
C PRO A 9 16.13 -25.77 -46.61
N THR A 10 15.61 -25.15 -47.67
CA THR A 10 14.59 -24.12 -47.70
C THR A 10 13.29 -24.59 -47.02
N LEU A 11 12.77 -23.84 -46.05
CA LEU A 11 11.36 -23.94 -45.64
C LEU A 11 10.59 -22.72 -46.17
N ALA A 12 9.55 -22.98 -46.95
CA ALA A 12 8.66 -21.99 -47.53
C ALA A 12 7.67 -21.44 -46.47
N PRO A 13 7.15 -20.21 -46.66
CA PRO A 13 6.25 -19.56 -45.70
C PRO A 13 4.81 -20.05 -45.87
N GLY A 14 4.19 -20.48 -44.78
CA GLY A 14 2.77 -20.82 -44.71
C GLY A 14 1.93 -19.63 -44.28
N THR A 15 1.26 -19.00 -45.23
CA THR A 15 0.21 -17.97 -45.03
C THR A 15 -1.16 -18.64 -44.89
N ARG A 16 -1.81 -18.48 -43.72
CA ARG A 16 -3.28 -18.45 -43.51
C ARG A 16 -3.47 -17.49 -42.33
N GLY A 17 -3.99 -16.27 -42.50
CA GLY A 17 -5.38 -15.97 -42.87
C GLY A 17 -6.19 -15.81 -41.57
N PRO A 18 -6.72 -14.61 -41.24
CA PRO A 18 -7.26 -14.30 -39.92
C PRO A 18 -8.66 -14.92 -39.72
N VAL A 19 -8.94 -15.38 -38.50
CA VAL A 19 -10.29 -15.70 -38.06
C VAL A 19 -10.79 -14.50 -37.24
N GLU A 20 -11.47 -13.59 -37.93
CA GLU A 20 -12.21 -12.50 -37.30
C GLU A 20 -13.51 -13.00 -36.66
N LEU A 21 -13.72 -12.55 -35.43
CA LEU A 21 -14.96 -11.99 -34.86
C LEU A 21 -16.26 -12.77 -35.03
N ARG A 22 -16.78 -13.27 -33.89
CA ARG A 22 -18.19 -13.05 -33.54
C ARG A 22 -18.34 -12.63 -32.07
N CYS A 23 -18.46 -11.32 -31.88
CA CYS A 23 -19.19 -10.76 -30.75
C CYS A 23 -20.66 -11.22 -30.84
N ALA A 24 -21.19 -11.80 -29.78
CA ALA A 24 -22.63 -12.00 -29.60
C ALA A 24 -23.11 -11.07 -28.47
N ASP A 25 -23.82 -10.04 -28.91
CA ASP A 25 -24.99 -9.42 -28.29
C ASP A 25 -24.91 -8.88 -26.84
N ARG A 26 -24.65 -7.56 -26.80
CA ARG A 26 -25.21 -6.63 -25.82
C ARG A 26 -26.73 -6.80 -25.71
N VAL A 27 -27.21 -7.31 -24.58
CA VAL A 27 -28.59 -7.04 -24.14
C VAL A 27 -28.62 -5.62 -23.56
N ARG A 28 -29.26 -4.70 -24.28
CA ARG A 28 -29.58 -3.35 -23.82
C ARG A 28 -30.83 -3.37 -22.94
N ASP A 29 -30.73 -2.61 -21.84
CA ASP A 29 -31.73 -1.78 -21.18
C ASP A 29 -33.11 -2.35 -20.83
N ARG A 30 -33.46 -2.23 -19.55
CA ARG A 30 -34.60 -1.40 -19.11
C ARG A 30 -34.60 -1.17 -17.61
N HIS A 31 -34.17 0.02 -17.20
CA HIS A 31 -34.34 0.57 -15.87
C HIS A 31 -35.62 1.44 -15.85
N PRO A 32 -36.68 1.11 -15.11
CA PRO A 32 -37.77 2.05 -14.91
C PRO A 32 -37.42 3.05 -13.80
N ARG A 33 -37.22 4.31 -14.21
CA ARG A 33 -37.09 5.48 -13.33
C ARG A 33 -38.31 5.62 -12.42
N ARG A 34 -38.11 5.56 -11.09
CA ARG A 34 -39.10 6.04 -10.13
C ARG A 34 -38.93 7.52 -9.85
N ARG A 35 -40.03 8.24 -10.05
CA ARG A 35 -40.22 9.68 -9.90
C ARG A 35 -39.95 10.12 -8.47
N THR A 36 -39.12 11.15 -8.32
CA THR A 36 -38.99 11.94 -7.09
C THR A 36 -40.26 12.79 -6.89
N ARG A 37 -40.91 12.65 -5.73
CA ARG A 37 -41.98 13.55 -5.30
C ARG A 37 -41.33 14.80 -4.67
N ARG A 38 -41.49 15.94 -5.35
CA ARG A 38 -41.28 17.30 -4.79
C ARG A 38 -42.28 17.54 -3.64
N GLY A 39 -41.78 17.84 -2.45
CA GLY A 39 -42.55 18.44 -1.35
C GLY A 39 -42.56 19.97 -1.48
N PRO A 40 -43.63 20.67 -1.07
CA PRO A 40 -43.76 22.11 -1.27
C PRO A 40 -43.05 22.94 -0.19
N ALA A 41 -42.55 24.09 -0.62
CA ALA A 41 -41.90 25.14 0.16
C ALA A 41 -42.85 25.75 1.20
N ARG A 42 -42.32 26.04 2.40
CA ARG A 42 -42.97 26.91 3.39
C ARG A 42 -42.32 28.29 3.38
N ARG A 43 -43.20 29.29 3.35
CA ARG A 43 -42.93 30.72 3.29
C ARG A 43 -42.27 31.22 4.56
N ALA A 44 -41.34 32.15 4.39
CA ALA A 44 -40.89 33.08 5.42
C ALA A 44 -41.99 34.12 5.67
N ASP A 45 -42.22 34.46 6.93
CA ASP A 45 -42.91 35.69 7.31
C ASP A 45 -42.09 36.35 8.41
N GLY A 46 -41.69 37.59 8.15
CA GLY A 46 -40.89 38.40 9.03
C GLY A 46 -41.74 39.13 10.06
N ARG A 47 -41.15 39.39 11.23
CA ARG A 47 -41.58 40.50 12.08
C ARG A 47 -40.38 41.13 12.77
N GLU A 48 -40.27 42.43 12.55
CA GLU A 48 -39.21 43.36 12.95
C GLU A 48 -39.32 43.82 14.44
N PRO A 49 -38.35 44.62 14.95
CA PRO A 49 -37.83 44.53 16.31
C PRO A 49 -38.44 45.51 17.33
N GLY A 50 -38.34 45.15 18.61
CA GLY A 50 -38.68 46.00 19.75
C GLY A 50 -37.48 46.18 20.68
N ALA A 51 -37.17 47.44 21.03
CA ALA A 51 -35.94 47.87 21.68
C ALA A 51 -35.95 47.80 23.23
N CYS A 52 -34.74 47.64 23.77
CA CYS A 52 -34.15 48.24 24.97
C CYS A 52 -34.84 48.09 26.35
N ARG A 53 -34.14 47.42 27.30
CA ARG A 53 -33.69 48.05 28.55
C ARG A 53 -32.73 47.17 29.35
N THR A 54 -31.73 47.84 29.90
CA THR A 54 -30.69 47.41 30.82
C THR A 54 -31.26 46.96 32.18
N GLY A 55 -30.68 45.90 32.74
CA GLY A 55 -30.93 45.43 34.10
C GLY A 55 -29.77 44.58 34.60
N GLN A 56 -28.86 45.20 35.34
CA GLN A 56 -27.85 44.51 36.14
C GLN A 56 -28.53 43.68 37.25
N ARG A 57 -28.06 42.45 37.50
CA ARG A 57 -27.62 41.92 38.82
C ARG A 57 -27.53 40.39 38.78
N GLY A 58 -26.46 39.87 39.39
CA GLY A 58 -26.39 38.49 39.88
C GLY A 58 -25.20 37.68 39.38
N ARG A 59 -24.04 37.82 40.05
CA ARG A 59 -22.95 36.84 39.96
C ARG A 59 -23.40 35.54 40.66
N PRO A 60 -23.36 34.35 40.04
CA PRO A 60 -23.42 33.12 40.80
C PRO A 60 -22.06 32.82 41.44
N ARG A 61 -22.12 32.37 42.69
CA ARG A 61 -21.00 31.97 43.57
C ARG A 61 -20.08 30.95 42.91
N ALA A 62 -18.78 31.17 43.02
CA ALA A 62 -17.78 30.13 42.82
C ALA A 62 -18.02 29.01 43.84
N ALA A 63 -18.24 27.79 43.36
CA ALA A 63 -18.17 26.61 44.20
C ALA A 63 -16.68 26.34 44.48
N GLU A 64 -16.29 26.46 45.74
CA GLU A 64 -15.00 25.99 46.25
C GLU A 64 -14.91 24.48 46.04
N TYR A 65 -13.98 24.07 45.17
CA TYR A 65 -13.59 22.68 45.03
C TYR A 65 -12.48 22.42 46.04
N VAL A 66 -12.81 21.72 47.13
CA VAL A 66 -11.84 21.32 48.16
C VAL A 66 -11.04 20.14 47.62
N ALA A 67 -9.75 20.35 47.35
CA ALA A 67 -8.83 19.27 47.03
C ALA A 67 -8.56 18.44 48.29
N GLN A 68 -8.94 17.16 48.26
CA GLN A 68 -8.46 16.18 49.23
C GLN A 68 -7.20 15.54 48.67
N ASP A 69 -6.10 15.72 49.41
CA ASP A 69 -4.82 15.04 49.19
C ASP A 69 -5.02 13.53 49.32
N LEU A 70 -5.09 12.85 48.18
CA LEU A 70 -4.86 11.41 48.08
C LEU A 70 -3.44 11.20 47.59
N THR A 71 -2.51 11.09 48.54
CA THR A 71 -1.19 10.52 48.27
C THR A 71 -1.35 9.02 48.04
N CYS A 72 -1.54 8.61 46.79
CA CYS A 72 -1.33 7.22 46.39
C CYS A 72 0.18 6.99 46.32
N GLY A 73 0.70 6.13 47.22
CA GLY A 73 2.06 5.64 47.15
C GLY A 73 2.29 4.94 45.82
N GLY A 74 3.20 5.48 45.00
CA GLY A 74 3.68 4.83 43.80
C GLY A 74 4.67 3.73 44.17
N SER A 75 4.34 2.48 43.85
CA SER A 75 5.37 1.52 43.48
C SER A 75 6.08 2.05 42.23
N PRO A 76 7.41 1.91 42.10
CA PRO A 76 8.10 2.18 40.85
C PRO A 76 7.93 0.94 39.96
N ASP A 77 6.70 0.65 39.55
CA ASP A 77 6.53 0.04 38.25
C ASP A 77 6.80 1.17 37.27
N THR A 78 8.07 1.30 36.87
CA THR A 78 8.38 2.02 35.63
C THR A 78 7.41 1.47 34.59
N PRO A 79 6.55 2.29 33.97
CA PRO A 79 5.96 1.84 32.73
C PRO A 79 7.19 1.48 31.88
N GLU A 80 7.30 0.22 31.46
CA GLU A 80 8.15 -0.10 30.34
C GLU A 80 7.71 0.89 29.27
N GLU A 81 8.53 1.91 29.02
CA GLU A 81 8.29 2.83 27.94
C GLU A 81 8.32 1.94 26.71
N GLU A 82 7.13 1.56 26.24
CA GLU A 82 6.92 0.90 24.97
C GLU A 82 7.30 1.96 23.94
N PHE A 83 8.61 2.13 23.75
CA PHE A 83 9.18 3.04 22.77
C PHE A 83 8.52 2.67 21.46
N PRO A 84 7.81 3.61 20.82
CA PRO A 84 7.01 3.27 19.65
C PRO A 84 7.93 2.71 18.58
N MET A 85 7.68 1.46 18.21
CA MET A 85 8.40 0.74 17.18
C MET A 85 8.57 1.61 15.93
N PRO A 86 9.79 1.70 15.36
CA PRO A 86 10.01 2.39 14.10
C PRO A 86 9.00 1.94 13.04
N ARG A 87 8.31 2.91 12.42
CA ARG A 87 7.34 2.65 11.34
C ARG A 87 7.68 3.42 10.06
N PRO A 88 8.71 3.00 9.29
CA PRO A 88 9.03 3.58 8.01
C PRO A 88 7.84 3.48 7.05
N TYR A 89 7.60 4.55 6.29
CA TYR A 89 6.46 4.67 5.40
C TYR A 89 6.85 5.41 4.14
N SER A 90 6.36 4.94 2.99
CA SER A 90 6.40 5.70 1.75
C SER A 90 5.15 5.45 0.92
N SER A 91 4.81 6.43 0.08
CA SER A 91 3.66 6.33 -0.82
C SER A 91 3.94 7.02 -2.15
N ALA A 92 3.23 6.61 -3.20
CA ALA A 92 3.31 7.19 -4.52
C ALA A 92 1.97 7.09 -5.25
N VAL A 93 1.78 7.96 -6.24
CA VAL A 93 0.70 7.83 -7.22
C VAL A 93 1.29 7.23 -8.50
N ILE A 94 0.71 6.12 -8.94
CA ILE A 94 1.05 5.41 -10.17
C ILE A 94 0.00 5.78 -11.21
N THR A 95 0.41 6.30 -12.35
CA THR A 95 -0.44 6.79 -13.46
C THR A 95 -1.05 5.66 -14.29
N ALA A 96 -1.59 4.64 -13.61
CA ALA A 96 -2.21 3.47 -14.22
C ALA A 96 -3.37 2.93 -13.37
N PRO A 97 -4.34 2.25 -14.00
CA PRO A 97 -5.44 1.59 -13.28
C PRO A 97 -4.95 0.49 -12.34
N LEU A 98 -5.61 0.34 -11.19
CA LEU A 98 -5.28 -0.67 -10.17
C LEU A 98 -5.17 -2.09 -10.74
N ALA A 99 -6.05 -2.45 -11.69
CA ALA A 99 -6.06 -3.75 -12.33
C ALA A 99 -4.78 -4.05 -13.16
N GLU A 100 -4.07 -3.03 -13.60
CA GLU A 100 -2.79 -3.16 -14.31
C GLU A 100 -1.60 -3.21 -13.33
N VAL A 101 -1.69 -2.46 -12.22
CA VAL A 101 -0.60 -2.38 -11.25
C VAL A 101 -0.57 -3.60 -10.33
N TRP A 102 -1.72 -4.06 -9.84
CA TRP A 102 -1.81 -5.13 -8.84
C TRP A 102 -1.12 -6.44 -9.23
N PRO A 103 -1.22 -6.94 -10.48
CA PRO A 103 -0.50 -8.15 -10.91
C PRO A 103 1.02 -8.11 -10.68
N HIS A 104 1.63 -6.91 -10.66
CA HIS A 104 3.06 -6.76 -10.41
C HIS A 104 3.42 -6.84 -8.93
N VAL A 105 2.57 -6.29 -8.06
CA VAL A 105 2.78 -6.26 -6.61
C VAL A 105 2.40 -7.61 -5.98
N ARG A 106 1.31 -8.22 -6.44
CA ARG A 106 0.81 -9.50 -5.89
C ARG A 106 1.70 -10.71 -6.19
N ASP A 107 2.58 -10.60 -7.19
CA ASP A 107 3.57 -11.63 -7.50
C ASP A 107 4.76 -11.49 -6.55
N PHE A 108 4.70 -12.17 -5.40
CA PHE A 108 5.76 -12.14 -4.38
C PHE A 108 7.13 -12.54 -4.94
N GLY A 109 7.17 -13.47 -5.90
CA GLY A 109 8.42 -13.88 -6.57
C GLY A 109 8.91 -12.89 -7.64
N GLY A 110 8.12 -11.86 -7.95
CA GLY A 110 8.34 -10.94 -9.05
C GLY A 110 9.03 -9.62 -8.68
N LEU A 111 9.46 -9.42 -7.44
CA LEU A 111 9.93 -8.11 -6.93
C LEU A 111 11.09 -7.52 -7.77
N HIS A 112 12.08 -8.34 -8.10
CA HIS A 112 13.24 -7.97 -8.94
C HIS A 112 12.88 -7.39 -10.31
N ARG A 113 11.67 -7.64 -10.82
CA ARG A 113 11.23 -7.16 -12.14
C ARG A 113 10.90 -5.67 -12.16
N TRP A 114 10.76 -5.05 -10.99
CA TRP A 114 10.41 -3.63 -10.87
C TRP A 114 11.17 -2.89 -9.76
N HIS A 115 11.71 -3.58 -8.76
CA HIS A 115 12.42 -2.94 -7.66
C HIS A 115 13.93 -2.82 -7.96
N PRO A 116 14.50 -1.60 -8.01
CA PRO A 116 15.88 -1.38 -8.46
C PRO A 116 16.94 -1.92 -7.49
N ALA A 117 16.65 -1.93 -6.19
CA ALA A 117 17.57 -2.46 -5.18
C ALA A 117 17.70 -3.99 -5.16
N ILE A 118 16.91 -4.72 -5.99
CA ILE A 118 16.86 -6.18 -5.98
C ILE A 118 17.45 -6.72 -7.28
N ALA A 119 18.61 -7.38 -7.20
CA ALA A 119 19.27 -7.98 -8.35
C ALA A 119 18.58 -9.28 -8.78
N THR A 120 18.25 -10.16 -7.83
CA THR A 120 17.52 -11.42 -8.08
C THR A 120 16.49 -11.68 -6.99
N CYS A 121 15.44 -12.41 -7.35
CA CYS A 121 14.42 -12.89 -6.42
C CYS A 121 14.05 -14.32 -6.81
N GLU A 122 14.36 -15.25 -5.92
CA GLU A 122 14.17 -16.68 -6.13
C GLU A 122 13.14 -17.22 -5.12
N LEU A 123 12.11 -17.92 -5.59
CA LEU A 123 11.22 -18.65 -4.70
C LEU A 123 11.94 -19.92 -4.23
N ILE A 124 12.17 -19.99 -2.91
CA ILE A 124 12.89 -21.11 -2.27
C ILE A 124 11.92 -22.07 -1.57
N ARG A 125 10.68 -21.64 -1.35
CA ARG A 125 9.55 -22.43 -0.84
C ARG A 125 8.24 -21.92 -1.46
N GLY A 126 7.28 -22.82 -1.67
CA GLY A 126 5.97 -22.54 -2.26
C GLY A 126 5.95 -22.81 -3.76
N ALA A 127 4.76 -23.17 -4.28
CA ALA A 127 4.54 -23.45 -5.69
C ALA A 127 4.36 -22.18 -6.53
N SER A 128 4.01 -21.05 -5.89
CA SER A 128 3.81 -19.77 -6.57
C SER A 128 4.07 -18.57 -5.67
N GLY A 129 4.31 -17.40 -6.27
CA GLY A 129 4.43 -16.12 -5.57
C GLY A 129 3.11 -15.56 -5.02
N SER A 130 2.02 -16.33 -5.04
CA SER A 130 0.74 -15.94 -4.45
C SER A 130 0.26 -16.92 -3.38
N GLU A 131 1.11 -17.87 -2.99
CA GLU A 131 0.83 -18.86 -1.96
C GLU A 131 1.30 -18.36 -0.59
N ILE A 132 0.39 -18.27 0.39
CA ILE A 132 0.76 -17.94 1.77
C ILE A 132 1.74 -18.99 2.33
N GLY A 133 2.82 -18.52 2.96
CA GLY A 133 3.94 -19.35 3.39
C GLY A 133 5.01 -19.59 2.31
N ALA A 134 4.85 -19.03 1.10
CA ALA A 134 5.92 -18.99 0.12
C ALA A 134 7.08 -18.16 0.68
N GLN A 135 8.31 -18.64 0.46
CA GLN A 135 9.53 -17.94 0.87
C GLN A 135 10.33 -17.55 -0.35
N ARG A 136 10.88 -16.34 -0.34
CA ARG A 136 11.77 -15.84 -1.38
C ARG A 136 13.13 -15.51 -0.80
N ARG A 137 14.18 -15.74 -1.60
CA ARG A 137 15.53 -15.20 -1.38
C ARG A 137 15.73 -14.03 -2.33
N LEU A 138 16.00 -12.87 -1.77
CA LEU A 138 16.38 -11.67 -2.48
C LEU A 138 17.90 -11.51 -2.43
N THR A 139 18.52 -11.28 -3.57
CA THR A 139 19.90 -10.77 -3.62
C THR A 139 19.84 -9.27 -3.85
N LEU A 140 20.38 -8.49 -2.92
CA LEU A 140 20.42 -7.04 -3.05
C LEU A 140 21.45 -6.64 -4.10
N ALA A 141 21.15 -5.56 -4.82
CA ALA A 141 22.10 -4.95 -5.76
C ALA A 141 23.38 -4.47 -5.05
N ASP A 142 24.43 -4.19 -5.82
CA ASP A 142 25.68 -3.58 -5.36
C ASP A 142 26.39 -4.32 -4.21
N GLY A 143 26.13 -5.62 -4.04
CA GLY A 143 26.74 -6.44 -3.00
C GLY A 143 26.13 -6.23 -1.61
N GLY A 144 24.91 -5.70 -1.50
CA GLY A 144 24.21 -5.47 -0.23
C GLY A 144 23.85 -6.72 0.57
N GLY A 145 24.17 -7.92 0.08
CA GLY A 145 23.90 -9.20 0.73
C GLY A 145 22.59 -9.85 0.29
N THR A 146 22.09 -10.78 1.10
CA THR A 146 20.87 -11.55 0.81
C THR A 146 19.84 -11.42 1.91
N VAL A 147 18.57 -11.32 1.54
CA VAL A 147 17.42 -11.31 2.46
C VAL A 147 16.52 -12.51 2.16
N VAL A 148 16.07 -13.21 3.20
CA VAL A 148 15.06 -14.26 3.08
C VAL A 148 13.77 -13.76 3.71
N GLU A 149 12.67 -13.86 2.98
CA GLU A 149 11.36 -13.36 3.39
C GLU A 149 10.28 -14.41 3.20
N GLU A 150 9.24 -14.36 4.03
CA GLU A 150 8.05 -15.21 3.94
C GLU A 150 6.80 -14.38 3.71
N LEU A 151 5.96 -14.82 2.77
CA LEU A 151 4.65 -14.24 2.51
C LEU A 151 3.65 -14.66 3.59
N THR A 152 3.23 -13.74 4.45
CA THR A 152 2.35 -14.03 5.58
C THR A 152 0.88 -13.70 5.31
N ALA A 153 0.60 -12.73 4.42
CA ALA A 153 -0.77 -12.44 3.99
C ALA A 153 -0.82 -11.90 2.55
N LEU A 154 -1.90 -12.26 1.83
CA LEU A 154 -2.24 -11.75 0.52
C LEU A 154 -3.75 -11.50 0.47
N ASP A 155 -4.14 -10.24 0.47
CA ASP A 155 -5.53 -9.80 0.37
C ASP A 155 -5.83 -9.34 -1.05
N GLU A 156 -6.45 -10.22 -1.84
CA GLU A 156 -6.88 -9.94 -3.21
C GLU A 156 -8.02 -8.91 -3.30
N ARG A 157 -8.78 -8.69 -2.22
CA ARG A 157 -9.88 -7.70 -2.21
C ARG A 157 -9.38 -6.33 -1.79
N GLY A 158 -8.59 -6.28 -0.71
CA GLY A 158 -7.96 -5.07 -0.20
C GLY A 158 -6.70 -4.65 -0.97
N HIS A 159 -6.24 -5.48 -1.93
CA HIS A 159 -5.03 -5.27 -2.73
C HIS A 159 -3.81 -5.00 -1.84
N ALA A 160 -3.60 -5.88 -0.86
CA ALA A 160 -2.52 -5.79 0.11
C ALA A 160 -1.71 -7.09 0.15
N LEU A 161 -0.40 -6.96 0.29
CA LEU A 161 0.56 -8.05 0.46
C LEU A 161 1.38 -7.75 1.71
N THR A 162 1.45 -8.70 2.64
CA THR A 162 2.25 -8.60 3.87
C THR A 162 3.25 -9.75 3.94
N TYR A 163 4.47 -9.43 4.36
CA TYR A 163 5.56 -10.39 4.48
C TYR A 163 6.42 -10.07 5.70
N GLU A 164 7.21 -11.05 6.13
CA GLU A 164 8.20 -10.92 7.19
C GLU A 164 9.60 -11.25 6.69
N ILE A 165 10.62 -10.69 7.33
CA ILE A 165 12.02 -11.04 7.08
C ILE A 165 12.41 -12.16 8.05
N LEU A 166 12.92 -13.26 7.50
CA LEU A 166 13.45 -14.40 8.25
C LEU A 166 14.97 -14.28 8.47
N GLU A 167 15.68 -13.81 7.44
CA GLU A 167 17.14 -13.62 7.47
C GLU A 167 17.50 -12.33 6.73
N SER A 168 18.38 -11.49 7.27
CA SER A 168 18.84 -10.28 6.59
C SER A 168 20.22 -9.82 7.06
N PRO A 169 20.93 -9.01 6.25
CA PRO A 169 22.17 -8.37 6.68
C PRO A 169 21.93 -7.16 7.60
N PHE A 170 20.69 -6.67 7.71
CA PHE A 170 20.32 -5.56 8.57
C PHE A 170 20.05 -6.06 10.01
N PRO A 171 20.46 -5.33 11.05
CA PRO A 171 20.26 -5.72 12.45
C PRO A 171 18.82 -5.45 12.93
N VAL A 172 17.83 -5.98 12.19
CA VAL A 172 16.40 -5.85 12.50
C VAL A 172 15.82 -7.11 13.12
N ARG A 173 14.80 -6.96 13.97
CA ARG A 173 14.02 -8.04 14.56
C ARG A 173 12.52 -7.76 14.39
N ARG A 174 11.69 -8.81 14.47
CA ARG A 174 10.22 -8.75 14.33
C ARG A 174 9.75 -7.88 13.15
N TYR A 175 10.48 -7.95 12.04
CA TYR A 175 10.22 -7.13 10.86
C TYR A 175 8.99 -7.65 10.12
N VAL A 176 7.96 -6.83 10.01
CA VAL A 176 6.76 -7.10 9.23
C VAL A 176 6.50 -5.92 8.30
N SER A 177 6.32 -6.18 7.01
CA SER A 177 6.11 -5.14 6.02
C SER A 177 4.90 -5.41 5.14
N THR A 178 4.18 -4.35 4.80
CA THR A 178 2.97 -4.41 3.99
C THR A 178 3.05 -3.41 2.84
N ILE A 179 2.70 -3.87 1.64
CA ILE A 179 2.41 -3.04 0.47
C ILE A 179 0.90 -3.07 0.25
N ARG A 180 0.28 -1.90 0.10
CA ARG A 180 -1.15 -1.78 -0.23
C ARG A 180 -1.36 -0.87 -1.42
N LEU A 181 -2.28 -1.25 -2.30
CA LEU A 181 -2.73 -0.43 -3.41
C LEU A 181 -4.21 -0.05 -3.24
N ALA A 182 -4.55 1.18 -3.60
CA ALA A 182 -5.93 1.68 -3.61
C ALA A 182 -6.21 2.47 -4.90
N PRO A 183 -7.43 2.42 -5.44
CA PRO A 183 -7.74 3.18 -6.65
C PRO A 183 -7.92 4.68 -6.35
N VAL A 184 -7.27 5.54 -7.13
CA VAL A 184 -7.57 6.98 -7.17
C VAL A 184 -8.61 7.22 -8.26
N THR A 185 -9.87 7.09 -7.86
CA THR A 185 -11.01 7.05 -8.79
C THR A 185 -11.26 8.35 -9.56
N ALA A 186 -10.79 9.49 -9.05
CA ALA A 186 -10.94 10.79 -9.70
C ALA A 186 -10.18 10.90 -11.04
N VAL A 187 -9.07 10.17 -11.17
CA VAL A 187 -8.17 10.24 -12.34
C VAL A 187 -7.87 8.87 -12.95
N GLY A 188 -8.39 7.79 -12.37
CA GLY A 188 -8.13 6.42 -12.85
C GLY A 188 -6.73 5.91 -12.55
N HIS A 189 -6.06 6.50 -11.55
CA HIS A 189 -4.71 6.12 -11.12
C HIS A 189 -4.75 5.14 -9.93
N THR A 190 -3.58 4.75 -9.46
CA THR A 190 -3.40 3.91 -8.27
C THR A 190 -2.59 4.66 -7.22
N PHE A 191 -3.07 4.67 -5.98
CA PHE A 191 -2.32 5.08 -4.81
C PHE A 191 -1.64 3.83 -4.26
N GLY A 192 -0.30 3.82 -4.25
CA GLY A 192 0.48 2.76 -3.65
C GLY A 192 1.14 3.26 -2.37
N GLU A 193 1.10 2.45 -1.32
CA GLU A 193 1.78 2.72 -0.06
C GLU A 193 2.48 1.47 0.45
N TRP A 194 3.58 1.69 1.15
CA TRP A 194 4.43 0.63 1.68
C TRP A 194 4.98 1.07 3.02
N TRP A 195 4.81 0.22 4.02
CA TRP A 195 5.32 0.44 5.37
C TRP A 195 5.86 -0.83 5.99
N THR A 196 6.56 -0.65 7.11
CA THR A 196 7.00 -1.76 7.96
C THR A 196 6.98 -1.36 9.42
N GLU A 197 6.94 -2.35 10.30
CA GLU A 197 7.21 -2.23 11.72
C GLU A 197 8.33 -3.23 12.04
N PHE A 198 9.34 -2.80 12.81
CA PHE A 198 10.50 -3.62 13.17
C PHE A 198 11.16 -3.12 14.45
N ASP A 199 11.94 -3.97 15.11
CA ASP A 199 12.87 -3.55 16.16
C ASP A 199 14.28 -3.41 15.61
N ALA A 200 15.02 -2.45 16.14
CA ALA A 200 16.47 -2.42 16.07
C ALA A 200 17.03 -1.94 17.41
N ASP A 201 18.35 -1.88 17.52
CA ASP A 201 18.97 -1.21 18.66
C ASP A 201 18.81 0.30 18.45
N GLY A 202 18.54 1.06 19.53
CA GLY A 202 18.18 2.48 19.42
C GLY A 202 19.19 3.37 18.66
N ALA A 203 20.45 2.95 18.59
CA ALA A 203 21.47 3.62 17.79
C ALA A 203 21.25 3.49 16.27
N ASP A 204 20.63 2.39 15.82
CA ASP A 204 20.42 2.06 14.41
C ASP A 204 19.02 2.44 13.90
N GLU A 205 18.04 2.62 14.79
CA GLU A 205 16.62 2.82 14.44
C GLU A 205 16.41 3.94 13.41
N GLY A 206 17.02 5.11 13.62
CA GLY A 206 16.86 6.27 12.74
C GLY A 206 17.44 6.04 11.34
N GLU A 207 18.63 5.44 11.27
CA GLU A 207 19.29 5.12 10.00
C GLU A 207 18.50 4.06 9.22
N LEU A 208 18.13 2.96 9.90
CA LEU A 208 17.34 1.89 9.30
C LEU A 208 15.96 2.38 8.86
N ALA A 209 15.32 3.23 9.65
CA ALA A 209 14.03 3.80 9.26
C ALA A 209 14.14 4.66 8.00
N GLY A 210 15.19 5.48 7.90
CA GLY A 210 15.50 6.26 6.70
C GLY A 210 15.80 5.38 5.49
N LEU A 211 16.58 4.31 5.70
CA LEU A 211 16.94 3.34 4.66
C LEU A 211 15.70 2.63 4.10
N PHE A 212 14.84 2.07 4.95
CA PHE A 212 13.64 1.38 4.50
C PHE A 212 12.65 2.34 3.82
N ALA A 213 12.36 3.50 4.43
CA ALA A 213 11.42 4.45 3.84
C ALA A 213 11.87 4.96 2.46
N ASN A 214 13.15 5.33 2.31
CA ASN A 214 13.63 6.01 1.12
C ASN A 214 14.34 5.08 0.13
N GLY A 215 15.29 4.28 0.63
CA GLY A 215 16.12 3.40 -0.19
C GLY A 215 15.38 2.17 -0.71
N VAL A 216 14.39 1.69 0.04
CA VAL A 216 13.56 0.54 -0.37
C VAL A 216 12.20 1.03 -0.87
N PHE A 217 11.36 1.57 0.00
CA PHE A 217 9.95 1.76 -0.32
C PHE A 217 9.71 2.85 -1.37
N ALA A 218 10.27 4.05 -1.17
CA ALA A 218 10.14 5.14 -2.13
C ALA A 218 10.78 4.78 -3.48
N ALA A 219 11.98 4.19 -3.47
CA ALA A 219 12.68 3.78 -4.68
C ALA A 219 11.88 2.72 -5.47
N GLY A 220 11.34 1.71 -4.78
CA GLY A 220 10.50 0.68 -5.38
C GLY A 220 9.22 1.23 -5.98
N LEU A 221 8.47 2.04 -5.22
CA LEU A 221 7.23 2.65 -5.69
C LEU A 221 7.47 3.61 -6.88
N ALA A 222 8.56 4.37 -6.85
CA ALA A 222 8.94 5.25 -7.95
C ALA A 222 9.31 4.46 -9.22
N ALA A 223 10.06 3.38 -9.09
CA ALA A 223 10.42 2.51 -10.22
C ALA A 223 9.19 1.80 -10.80
N LEU A 224 8.26 1.38 -9.95
CA LEU A 224 6.99 0.82 -10.39
C LEU A 224 6.19 1.89 -11.16
N ALA A 225 6.07 3.11 -10.64
CA ALA A 225 5.33 4.20 -11.29
C ALA A 225 5.87 4.55 -12.68
N GLN A 226 7.19 4.54 -12.87
CA GLN A 226 7.85 4.86 -14.14
C GLN A 226 7.48 3.95 -15.32
N ARG A 227 6.83 2.81 -15.08
CA ARG A 227 6.40 1.89 -16.14
C ARG A 227 5.22 2.45 -16.96
N TRP A 228 4.57 3.52 -16.49
CA TRP A 228 3.41 4.16 -17.11
C TRP A 228 3.59 5.68 -17.28
N VAL A 229 4.84 6.15 -17.33
CA VAL A 229 5.20 7.55 -17.61
C VAL A 229 5.60 7.71 -19.06
#